data_AF-A0A1V4IEK9-F1
#
_entry.id   AF-A0A1V4IEK9-F1
#
_cell.length_a   1.000
_cell.length_b   1.000
_cell.length_c   1.000
_cell.angle_alpha   90.00
_cell.angle_beta   90.00
_cell.angle_gamma   90.00
#
_symmetry.space_group_name_H-M   'P 1'
#
loop_
_entity.id
_entity.type
_entity.pdbx_description
1 polymer ?
#
loop_
_entity_poly.entity_id
_entity_poly.type
_entity_poly.pdbx_seq_one_letter_code
_entity_poly.pdbx_strand_id
1 'polypeptide(L)'
;MKYEKIFLLITFSLSYFISIVLLSEEFIGALLFISMIPAFAAIISNLIESASIKVLLKPFIYKVSFKSLMFAVFYPLIIIFLCASSAILIKCGVLSQDLYYASINIFKLILISIVFFVVGLLEEYGWRGYLLPRLINRYNLRTANLIMGLILILYKLPAIIILNLHYNKRKFILYILLQTIAIWVINYAFTHLFTLSANVILPSIMHTLWNNVNIAVLGDTYRNASNGLILGRTLLINGQCLFGVIFLSIFAVYAHRRLLKISSA
;
A
#
# COMPACT_ATOMS: atom_id res chain seq x y z
N MET A 1 -8.77 21.31 -9.21
CA MET A 1 -8.58 21.28 -7.74
C MET A 1 -9.85 21.42 -6.91
N LYS A 2 -10.98 21.95 -7.41
CA LYS A 2 -12.22 21.98 -6.60
C LYS A 2 -12.64 20.57 -6.18
N TYR A 3 -12.75 19.65 -7.13
CA TYR A 3 -13.21 18.28 -6.89
C TYR A 3 -12.17 17.41 -6.17
N GLU A 4 -10.88 17.63 -6.43
CA GLU A 4 -9.79 16.97 -5.72
C GLU A 4 -9.73 17.38 -4.25
N LYS A 5 -10.06 18.65 -3.93
CA LYS A 5 -10.22 19.08 -2.54
C LYS A 5 -11.39 18.39 -1.85
N ILE A 6 -12.52 18.22 -2.54
CA ILE A 6 -13.67 17.47 -2.02
C ILE A 6 -13.28 16.01 -1.74
N PHE A 7 -12.61 15.36 -2.70
CA PHE A 7 -12.07 14.02 -2.55
C PHE A 7 -11.18 13.89 -1.30
N LEU A 8 -10.21 14.80 -1.15
CA LEU A 8 -9.27 14.77 -0.01
C LEU A 8 -9.98 15.06 1.31
N LEU A 9 -10.94 16.00 1.33
CA LEU A 9 -11.70 16.35 2.52
C LEU A 9 -12.54 15.15 3.02
N ILE A 10 -13.28 14.48 2.12
CA ILE A 10 -14.05 13.29 2.48
C ILE A 10 -13.11 12.19 2.96
N THR A 11 -12.02 11.96 2.20
CA THR A 11 -11.08 10.88 2.49
C THR A 11 -10.41 11.06 3.84
N PHE A 12 -9.83 12.22 4.11
CA PHE A 12 -9.17 12.46 5.40
C PHE A 12 -10.17 12.50 6.55
N SER A 13 -11.28 13.24 6.45
CA SER A 13 -12.24 13.36 7.56
C SER A 13 -12.80 12.01 8.00
N LEU A 14 -13.27 11.19 7.05
CA LEU A 14 -13.83 9.88 7.39
C LEU A 14 -12.74 8.91 7.87
N SER A 15 -11.57 8.90 7.24
CA SER A 15 -10.50 7.97 7.64
C SER A 15 -9.97 8.27 9.02
N TYR A 16 -9.83 9.56 9.34
CA TYR A 16 -9.39 10.01 10.66
C TYR A 16 -10.46 9.70 11.70
N PHE A 17 -11.73 10.03 11.43
CA PHE A 17 -12.83 9.72 12.33
C PHE A 17 -12.93 8.22 12.64
N ILE A 18 -12.95 7.36 11.62
CA ILE A 18 -13.02 5.91 11.80
C ILE A 18 -11.78 5.39 12.52
N SER A 19 -10.59 5.90 12.20
CA SER A 19 -9.36 5.51 12.90
C SER A 19 -9.46 5.82 14.40
N ILE A 20 -9.85 7.04 14.75
CA ILE A 20 -9.92 7.50 16.14
C ILE A 20 -11.00 6.74 16.91
N VAL A 21 -12.17 6.50 16.32
CA VAL A 21 -13.29 5.86 17.01
C VAL A 21 -13.13 4.35 17.11
N LEU A 22 -12.77 3.68 16.01
CA LEU A 22 -12.78 2.21 15.97
C LEU A 22 -11.42 1.58 16.29
N LEU A 23 -10.30 2.18 15.86
CA LEU A 23 -8.99 1.57 16.13
C LEU A 23 -8.55 1.79 17.58
N SER A 24 -9.06 2.82 18.27
CA SER A 24 -8.82 3.03 19.70
C SER A 24 -9.48 1.95 20.57
N GLU A 25 -10.55 1.34 20.08
CA GLU A 25 -11.21 0.17 20.67
C GLU A 25 -10.56 -1.16 20.21
N GLU A 26 -9.33 -1.10 19.68
CA GLU A 26 -8.55 -2.25 19.18
C GLU A 26 -9.22 -3.04 18.05
N PHE A 27 -10.25 -2.49 17.39
CA PHE A 27 -10.93 -3.12 16.28
C PHE A 27 -10.16 -2.95 14.96
N ILE A 28 -9.11 -3.75 14.78
CA ILE A 28 -8.25 -3.75 13.58
C ILE A 28 -9.04 -3.94 12.26
N GLY A 29 -10.20 -4.62 12.33
CA GLY A 29 -11.09 -4.78 11.18
C GLY A 29 -11.50 -3.44 10.54
N ALA A 30 -11.44 -2.33 11.28
CA ALA A 30 -11.71 -1.00 10.76
C ALA A 30 -10.77 -0.57 9.62
N LEU A 31 -9.58 -1.15 9.50
CA LEU A 31 -8.69 -0.91 8.36
C LEU A 31 -9.34 -1.27 7.02
N LEU A 32 -10.24 -2.26 6.98
CA LEU A 32 -10.98 -2.61 5.77
C LEU A 32 -11.89 -1.44 5.35
N PHE A 33 -12.64 -0.87 6.29
CA PHE A 33 -13.52 0.28 6.03
C PHE A 33 -12.72 1.51 5.60
N ILE A 34 -11.62 1.80 6.32
CA ILE A 34 -10.74 2.93 6.00
C ILE A 34 -10.20 2.83 4.57
N SER A 35 -9.82 1.63 4.14
CA SER A 35 -9.27 1.37 2.80
C SER A 35 -10.30 1.55 1.67
N MET A 36 -11.60 1.43 1.96
CA MET A 36 -12.67 1.62 0.97
C MET A 36 -13.04 3.10 0.76
N ILE A 37 -12.73 3.98 1.70
CA ILE A 37 -13.11 5.41 1.67
C ILE A 37 -12.64 6.12 0.38
N PRO A 38 -11.38 5.96 -0.09
CA PRO A 38 -10.93 6.63 -1.30
C PRO A 38 -11.81 6.33 -2.52
N ALA A 39 -12.31 5.10 -2.68
CA ALA A 39 -13.22 4.80 -3.79
C ALA A 39 -14.52 5.60 -3.71
N PHE A 40 -15.17 5.59 -2.55
CA PHE A 40 -16.43 6.33 -2.37
C PHE A 40 -16.22 7.83 -2.56
N ALA A 41 -15.14 8.40 -2.01
CA ALA A 41 -14.78 9.79 -2.21
C ALA A 41 -14.55 10.12 -3.70
N ALA A 42 -13.89 9.22 -4.45
CA ALA A 42 -13.67 9.37 -5.89
C ALA A 42 -14.96 9.30 -6.70
N ILE A 43 -15.86 8.36 -6.37
CA ILE A 43 -17.16 8.23 -7.02
C ILE A 43 -17.98 9.49 -6.81
N ILE A 44 -18.13 9.94 -5.56
CA ILE A 44 -18.87 11.17 -5.22
C ILE A 44 -18.27 12.36 -5.97
N SER A 45 -16.96 12.53 -5.94
CA SER A 45 -16.30 13.67 -6.57
C SER A 45 -16.42 13.65 -8.10
N ASN A 46 -16.32 12.47 -8.74
CA ASN A 46 -16.54 12.31 -10.18
C ASN A 46 -17.99 12.59 -10.60
N LEU A 47 -18.97 12.15 -9.80
CA LEU A 47 -20.40 12.34 -10.10
C LEU A 47 -20.79 13.81 -9.96
N ILE A 48 -20.26 14.53 -8.96
CA ILE A 48 -20.47 15.98 -8.81
C ILE A 48 -19.81 16.74 -9.97
N GLU A 49 -18.65 16.29 -10.46
CA GLU A 49 -17.92 16.94 -11.55
C GLU A 49 -18.56 16.73 -12.93
N SER A 50 -18.93 15.49 -13.26
CA SER A 50 -19.25 15.09 -14.63
C SER A 50 -20.69 14.63 -14.85
N ALA A 51 -21.44 14.38 -13.77
CA ALA A 51 -22.75 13.73 -13.80
C ALA A 51 -22.81 12.44 -14.64
N SER A 52 -21.66 11.76 -14.84
CA SER A 52 -21.54 10.64 -15.78
C SER A 52 -20.90 9.41 -15.14
N ILE A 53 -21.60 8.29 -15.23
CA ILE A 53 -21.12 6.99 -14.74
C ILE A 53 -19.99 6.44 -15.64
N LYS A 54 -19.95 6.83 -16.92
CA LYS A 54 -18.91 6.34 -17.86
C LYS A 54 -17.50 6.72 -17.40
N VAL A 55 -17.36 7.87 -16.75
CA VAL A 55 -16.07 8.33 -16.19
C VAL A 55 -15.55 7.37 -15.11
N LEU A 56 -16.45 6.71 -14.38
CA LEU A 56 -16.10 5.76 -13.33
C LEU A 56 -15.48 4.46 -13.88
N LEU A 57 -15.82 4.08 -15.12
CA LEU A 57 -15.31 2.88 -15.76
C LEU A 57 -13.97 3.12 -16.46
N LYS A 58 -13.58 4.37 -16.71
CA LYS A 58 -12.37 4.73 -17.43
C LYS A 58 -11.08 4.10 -16.87
N PRO A 59 -10.87 4.03 -15.54
CA PRO A 59 -9.68 3.38 -14.98
C PRO A 59 -9.57 1.87 -15.24
N PHE A 60 -10.65 1.21 -15.64
CA PHE A 60 -10.69 -0.25 -15.86
C PHE A 60 -10.42 -0.66 -17.30
N ILE A 61 -10.58 0.25 -18.25
CA ILE A 61 -10.52 -0.05 -19.70
C ILE A 61 -9.14 0.17 -20.31
N TYR A 62 -8.17 0.72 -19.55
CA TYR A 62 -6.81 0.87 -20.04
C TYR A 62 -6.16 -0.48 -20.34
N LYS A 63 -5.37 -0.55 -21.41
CA LYS A 63 -4.72 -1.80 -21.83
C LYS A 63 -3.77 -2.32 -20.76
N VAL A 64 -3.83 -3.61 -20.52
CA VAL A 64 -2.87 -4.34 -19.67
C VAL A 64 -1.82 -4.95 -20.59
N SER A 65 -0.56 -4.57 -20.39
CA SER A 65 0.57 -5.19 -21.09
C SER A 65 1.13 -6.34 -20.26
N PHE A 66 1.81 -7.29 -20.91
CA PHE A 66 2.54 -8.34 -20.20
C PHE A 66 3.55 -7.75 -19.22
N LYS A 67 4.31 -6.71 -19.63
CA LYS A 67 5.28 -6.02 -18.77
C LYS A 67 4.65 -5.42 -17.51
N SER A 68 3.49 -4.77 -17.63
CA SER A 68 2.80 -4.17 -16.49
C SER A 68 2.24 -5.22 -15.54
N LEU A 69 1.74 -6.35 -16.07
CA LEU A 69 1.30 -7.48 -15.26
C LEU A 69 2.46 -8.14 -14.52
N MET A 70 3.57 -8.41 -15.21
CA MET A 70 4.78 -8.97 -14.60
C MET A 70 5.31 -8.06 -13.50
N PHE A 71 5.33 -6.74 -13.71
CA PHE A 71 5.75 -5.82 -12.67
C PHE A 71 4.81 -5.87 -11.46
N ALA A 72 3.48 -5.81 -11.66
CA ALA A 72 2.50 -5.85 -10.58
C ALA A 72 2.60 -7.12 -9.72
N VAL A 73 2.94 -8.26 -10.32
CA VAL A 73 3.06 -9.55 -9.62
C VAL A 73 4.44 -9.73 -8.99
N PHE A 74 5.51 -9.61 -9.77
CA PHE A 74 6.84 -10.00 -9.32
C PHE A 74 7.51 -8.95 -8.45
N TYR A 75 7.21 -7.66 -8.61
CA TYR A 75 7.82 -6.61 -7.79
C TYR A 75 7.63 -6.86 -6.27
N PRO A 76 6.40 -7.00 -5.73
CA PRO A 76 6.23 -7.23 -4.30
C PRO A 76 6.85 -8.57 -3.84
N LEU A 77 6.75 -9.62 -4.65
CA LEU A 77 7.32 -10.94 -4.33
C LEU A 77 8.85 -10.90 -4.22
N ILE A 78 9.53 -10.19 -5.13
CA ILE A 78 10.98 -10.02 -5.10
C ILE A 78 11.39 -9.26 -3.84
N ILE A 79 10.70 -8.17 -3.49
CA ILE A 79 11.03 -7.40 -2.27
C ILE A 79 10.84 -8.26 -1.01
N ILE A 80 9.74 -9.01 -0.91
CA ILE A 80 9.47 -9.90 0.23
C ILE A 80 10.52 -11.02 0.30
N PHE A 81 10.88 -11.62 -0.84
CA PHE A 81 11.94 -12.63 -0.93
C PHE A 81 13.30 -12.08 -0.47
N LEU A 82 13.66 -10.86 -0.89
CA LEU A 82 14.90 -10.21 -0.45
C LEU A 82 14.90 -9.94 1.07
N CYS A 83 13.77 -9.52 1.64
CA CYS A 83 13.63 -9.37 3.10
C CYS A 83 13.79 -10.72 3.83
N ALA A 84 13.08 -11.76 3.38
CA ALA A 84 13.12 -13.09 3.97
C ALA A 84 14.52 -13.72 3.92
N SER A 85 15.16 -13.70 2.75
CA SER A 85 16.50 -14.23 2.55
C SER A 85 17.53 -13.47 3.40
N SER A 86 17.46 -12.13 3.44
CA SER A 86 18.36 -11.33 4.29
C SER A 86 18.20 -11.65 5.76
N ALA A 87 16.96 -11.87 6.23
CA ALA A 87 16.68 -12.23 7.62
C ALA A 87 17.36 -13.54 8.04
N ILE A 88 17.28 -14.55 7.17
CA ILE A 88 17.94 -15.84 7.39
C ILE A 88 19.47 -15.68 7.35
N LEU A 89 19.99 -15.01 6.31
CA LEU A 89 21.43 -14.88 6.08
C LEU A 89 22.15 -14.19 7.24
N ILE A 90 21.57 -13.12 7.78
CA ILE A 90 22.17 -12.40 8.93
C ILE A 90 21.72 -12.94 10.29
N LYS A 91 21.01 -14.08 10.31
CA LYS A 91 20.55 -14.79 11.51
C LYS A 91 19.64 -13.95 12.42
N CYS A 92 18.90 -13.00 11.86
CA CYS A 92 17.90 -12.20 12.60
C CYS A 92 16.46 -12.67 12.38
N GLY A 93 16.26 -13.66 11.50
CA GLY A 93 15.05 -14.46 11.38
C GLY A 93 15.38 -15.94 11.12
N VAL A 94 14.42 -16.81 11.42
CA VAL A 94 14.51 -18.26 11.25
C VAL A 94 13.27 -18.76 10.51
N LEU A 95 13.43 -19.82 9.72
CA LEU A 95 12.29 -20.49 9.10
C LEU A 95 11.44 -21.16 10.20
N SER A 96 10.12 -21.01 10.12
CA SER A 96 9.20 -21.68 11.04
C SER A 96 9.41 -23.20 11.00
N GLN A 97 9.59 -23.79 12.18
CA GLN A 97 9.69 -25.25 12.33
C GLN A 97 8.31 -25.92 12.25
N ASP A 98 7.24 -25.19 12.60
CA ASP A 98 5.86 -25.64 12.45
C ASP A 98 5.34 -25.26 11.06
N LEU A 99 5.67 -26.10 10.08
CA LEU A 99 5.21 -25.92 8.69
C LEU A 99 3.71 -26.10 8.54
N TYR A 100 3.06 -26.85 9.43
CA TYR A 100 1.62 -27.08 9.41
C TYR A 100 0.86 -25.81 9.78
N TYR A 101 1.21 -25.18 10.91
CA TYR A 101 0.64 -23.90 11.31
C TYR A 101 0.87 -22.82 10.25
N ALA A 102 2.09 -22.75 9.71
CA ALA A 102 2.43 -21.77 8.69
C ALA A 102 1.63 -21.98 7.39
N SER A 103 1.41 -23.24 6.99
CA SER A 103 0.62 -23.62 5.83
C SER A 103 -0.87 -23.30 6.00
N ILE A 104 -1.43 -23.50 7.20
CA ILE A 104 -2.81 -23.08 7.52
C ILE A 104 -2.96 -21.56 7.39
N ASN A 105 -2.00 -20.79 7.90
CA ASN A 105 -2.05 -19.33 7.81
C ASN A 105 -1.97 -18.85 6.35
N ILE A 106 -1.12 -19.46 5.53
CA ILE A 106 -1.07 -19.20 4.09
C ILE A 106 -2.40 -19.53 3.43
N PHE A 107 -2.97 -20.70 3.71
CA PHE A 107 -4.25 -21.11 3.14
C PHE A 107 -5.39 -20.15 3.52
N LYS A 108 -5.47 -19.75 4.79
CA LYS A 108 -6.42 -18.72 5.25
C LYS A 108 -6.23 -17.41 4.49
N LEU A 109 -4.98 -16.97 4.30
CA LEU A 109 -4.67 -15.76 3.56
C LEU A 109 -5.08 -15.86 2.08
N ILE A 110 -4.91 -17.01 1.45
CA ILE A 110 -5.38 -17.25 0.07
C ILE A 110 -6.90 -17.15 0.02
N LEU A 111 -7.62 -17.78 0.94
CA LEU A 111 -9.09 -17.78 0.95
C LEU A 111 -9.66 -16.35 1.07
N ILE A 112 -9.06 -15.51 1.92
CA ILE A 112 -9.47 -14.13 2.11
C ILE A 112 -8.85 -13.15 1.10
N SER A 113 -7.95 -13.62 0.21
CA SER A 113 -7.28 -12.75 -0.78
C SER A 113 -8.25 -12.10 -1.76
N ILE A 114 -9.39 -12.74 -2.05
CA ILE A 114 -10.44 -12.13 -2.89
C ILE A 114 -11.01 -10.89 -2.20
N VAL A 115 -11.29 -10.96 -0.89
CA VAL A 115 -11.81 -9.83 -0.12
C VAL A 115 -10.77 -8.70 -0.09
N PHE A 116 -9.50 -9.04 0.19
CA PHE A 116 -8.42 -8.06 0.18
C PHE A 116 -8.13 -7.49 -1.22
N PHE A 117 -8.41 -8.24 -2.28
CA PHE A 117 -8.37 -7.73 -3.64
C PHE A 117 -9.44 -6.68 -3.89
N VAL A 118 -10.68 -6.94 -3.50
CA VAL A 118 -11.76 -5.94 -3.62
C VAL A 118 -11.44 -4.69 -2.80
N VAL A 119 -10.96 -4.85 -1.57
CA VAL A 119 -10.60 -3.72 -0.70
C VAL A 119 -9.42 -2.94 -1.28
N GLY A 120 -8.36 -3.63 -1.71
CA GLY A 120 -7.23 -3.00 -2.41
C GLY A 120 -7.66 -2.32 -3.71
N LEU A 121 -8.63 -2.88 -4.43
CA LEU A 121 -9.21 -2.26 -5.63
C LEU A 121 -9.91 -0.95 -5.31
N LEU A 122 -10.70 -0.90 -4.25
CA LEU A 122 -11.37 0.32 -3.82
C LEU A 122 -10.37 1.39 -3.37
N GLU A 123 -9.34 0.99 -2.62
CA GLU A 123 -8.29 1.93 -2.21
C GLU A 123 -7.54 2.50 -3.43
N GLU A 124 -7.06 1.62 -4.31
CA GLU A 124 -6.30 1.98 -5.51
C GLU A 124 -7.13 2.74 -6.54
N TYR A 125 -8.44 2.51 -6.60
CA TYR A 125 -9.34 3.29 -7.44
C TYR A 125 -9.37 4.77 -7.04
N GLY A 126 -9.40 5.08 -5.74
CA GLY A 126 -9.29 6.46 -5.28
C GLY A 126 -7.92 7.07 -5.59
N TRP A 127 -6.84 6.36 -5.30
CA TRP A 127 -5.50 6.91 -5.45
C TRP A 127 -5.02 6.94 -6.90
N ARG A 128 -4.98 5.79 -7.57
CA ARG A 128 -4.38 5.60 -8.90
C ARG A 128 -5.41 5.81 -10.00
N GLY A 129 -6.69 5.50 -9.74
CA GLY A 129 -7.78 5.73 -10.69
C GLY A 129 -8.31 7.17 -10.73
N TYR A 130 -8.30 7.89 -9.61
CA TYR A 130 -8.90 9.23 -9.50
C TYR A 130 -7.87 10.35 -9.26
N LEU A 131 -7.07 10.27 -8.18
CA LEU A 131 -6.25 11.41 -7.75
C LEU A 131 -4.94 11.53 -8.56
N LEU A 132 -4.20 10.43 -8.75
CA LEU A 132 -2.91 10.45 -9.44
C LEU A 132 -2.98 11.04 -10.86
N PRO A 133 -3.93 10.65 -11.73
CA PRO A 133 -4.03 11.22 -13.07
C PRO A 133 -4.25 12.74 -13.04
N ARG A 134 -5.02 13.24 -12.07
CA ARG A 134 -5.28 14.68 -11.91
C ARG A 134 -4.06 15.44 -11.41
N LEU A 135 -3.29 14.84 -10.50
CA LEU A 135 -2.00 15.41 -10.08
C LEU A 135 -1.01 15.45 -11.25
N ILE A 136 -0.97 14.42 -12.09
CA ILE A 136 -0.13 14.37 -13.30
C ILE A 136 -0.60 15.38 -14.35
N ASN A 137 -1.90 15.64 -14.50
CA ASN A 137 -2.38 16.66 -15.45
C ASN A 137 -2.05 18.09 -14.99
N ARG A 138 -1.96 18.33 -13.68
CA ARG A 138 -1.70 19.65 -13.10
C ARG A 138 -0.22 19.94 -12.90
N TYR A 139 0.56 18.92 -12.59
CA TYR A 139 2.00 18.99 -12.34
C TYR A 139 2.73 18.13 -13.37
N ASN A 140 4.01 17.86 -13.17
CA ASN A 140 4.68 16.78 -13.91
C ASN A 140 4.63 15.47 -13.11
N LEU A 141 4.93 14.36 -13.76
CA LEU A 141 4.87 13.02 -13.16
C LEU A 141 5.71 12.89 -11.88
N ARG A 142 6.91 13.49 -11.85
CA ARG A 142 7.78 13.48 -10.66
C ARG A 142 7.13 14.22 -9.49
N THR A 143 6.67 15.44 -9.71
CA THR A 143 6.02 16.25 -8.67
C THR A 143 4.71 15.61 -8.21
N ALA A 144 3.92 15.05 -9.12
CA ALA A 144 2.72 14.29 -8.80
C ALA A 144 3.01 13.09 -7.89
N ASN A 145 4.11 12.35 -8.13
CA ASN A 145 4.54 11.25 -7.27
C ASN A 145 4.88 11.71 -5.85
N LEU A 146 5.62 12.81 -5.72
CA LEU A 146 6.00 13.37 -4.40
C LEU A 146 4.77 13.82 -3.61
N ILE A 147 3.85 14.53 -4.27
CA ILE A 147 2.58 14.96 -3.66
C ILE A 147 1.75 13.75 -3.25
N MET A 148 1.64 12.73 -4.11
CA MET A 148 0.92 11.50 -3.81
C MET A 148 1.51 10.78 -2.59
N GLY A 149 2.85 10.69 -2.49
CA GLY A 149 3.51 10.10 -1.34
C GLY A 149 3.15 10.80 -0.02
N LEU A 150 3.12 12.14 -0.01
CA LEU A 150 2.73 12.91 1.18
C LEU A 150 1.27 12.64 1.55
N ILE A 151 0.39 12.63 0.56
CA ILE A 151 -1.05 12.38 0.77
C ILE A 151 -1.28 10.98 1.34
N LEU A 152 -0.59 9.95 0.83
CA LEU A 152 -0.70 8.59 1.33
C LEU A 152 -0.21 8.44 2.78
N ILE A 153 0.90 9.12 3.13
CA ILE A 153 1.38 9.17 4.52
C ILE A 153 0.32 9.79 5.42
N LEU A 154 -0.15 10.99 5.08
CA LEU A 154 -1.15 11.70 5.88
C LEU A 154 -2.42 10.88 6.03
N TYR A 155 -2.86 10.23 4.96
CA TYR A 155 -4.04 9.36 4.97
C TYR A 155 -3.90 8.19 5.96
N LYS A 156 -2.75 7.51 6.00
CA LYS A 156 -2.52 6.36 6.88
C LYS A 156 -2.09 6.75 8.30
N LEU A 157 -1.70 8.01 8.52
CA LEU A 157 -1.02 8.45 9.75
C LEU A 157 -1.81 8.16 11.04
N PRO A 158 -3.12 8.45 11.16
CA PRO A 158 -3.87 8.18 12.39
C PRO A 158 -3.89 6.68 12.74
N ALA A 159 -4.17 5.84 11.73
CA ALA A 159 -4.22 4.39 11.91
C ALA A 159 -2.86 3.84 12.33
N ILE A 160 -1.78 4.30 11.70
CA ILE A 160 -0.41 3.92 12.05
C ILE A 160 -0.09 4.32 13.49
N ILE A 161 -0.41 5.55 13.91
CA ILE A 161 -0.13 6.02 15.26
C ILE A 161 -0.88 5.18 16.30
N ILE A 162 -2.20 5.04 16.14
CA ILE A 162 -3.06 4.34 17.10
C ILE A 162 -2.62 2.89 17.24
N LEU A 163 -2.49 2.15 16.14
CA LEU A 163 -2.11 0.73 16.19
C LEU A 163 -0.73 0.52 16.81
N ASN A 164 0.24 1.39 16.51
CA ASN A 164 1.58 1.26 17.10
C ASN A 164 1.61 1.61 18.59
N LEU A 165 0.75 2.53 19.06
CA LEU A 165 0.58 2.80 20.49
C LEU A 165 0.03 1.58 21.23
N HIS A 166 -0.96 0.88 20.67
CA HIS A 166 -1.54 -0.33 21.27
C HIS A 166 -0.56 -1.51 21.27
N TYR A 167 0.00 -1.87 20.11
CA TYR A 167 0.68 -3.17 19.94
C TYR A 167 2.21 -3.10 20.06
N ASN A 168 2.83 -1.95 19.75
CA ASN A 168 4.29 -1.82 19.67
C ASN A 168 4.92 -1.09 20.87
N LYS A 169 4.09 -0.49 21.75
CA LYS A 169 4.45 0.11 23.05
C LYS A 169 5.76 0.91 22.96
N ARG A 170 6.82 0.50 23.66
CA ARG A 170 8.10 1.26 23.78
C ARG A 170 8.79 1.57 22.45
N LYS A 171 8.50 0.85 21.36
CA LYS A 171 9.12 1.06 20.04
C LYS A 171 8.20 1.73 19.03
N PHE A 172 7.03 2.22 19.45
CA PHE A 172 6.00 2.77 18.56
C PHE A 172 6.55 3.83 17.60
N ILE A 173 7.39 4.76 18.09
CA ILE A 173 8.00 5.83 17.27
C ILE A 173 8.80 5.25 16.10
N LEU A 174 9.60 4.20 16.35
CA LEU A 174 10.44 3.60 15.33
C LEU A 174 9.60 2.84 14.29
N TYR A 175 8.53 2.17 14.72
CA TYR A 175 7.58 1.56 13.78
C TYR A 175 6.88 2.62 12.92
N ILE A 176 6.38 3.70 13.53
CA ILE A 176 5.72 4.79 12.80
C ILE A 176 6.68 5.39 11.76
N LEU A 177 7.92 5.66 12.14
CA LEU A 177 8.94 6.20 11.25
C LEU A 177 9.21 5.26 10.06
N LEU A 178 9.48 3.98 10.33
CA LEU A 178 9.79 3.02 9.28
C LEU A 178 8.59 2.74 8.36
N GLN A 179 7.38 2.62 8.90
CA GLN A 179 6.17 2.42 8.11
C GLN A 179 5.86 3.65 7.24
N THR A 180 6.06 4.86 7.77
CA THR A 180 5.91 6.10 7.00
C THR A 180 6.91 6.16 5.85
N ILE A 181 8.17 5.81 6.10
CA ILE A 181 9.19 5.72 5.04
C ILE A 181 8.79 4.64 4.03
N ALA A 182 8.36 3.46 4.48
CA ALA A 182 7.94 2.37 3.59
C ALA A 182 6.80 2.79 2.65
N ILE A 183 5.78 3.50 3.16
CA ILE A 183 4.67 4.06 2.36
C ILE A 183 5.21 5.06 1.32
N TRP A 184 6.14 5.92 1.73
CA TRP A 184 6.77 6.87 0.81
C TRP A 184 7.48 6.17 -0.35
N VAL A 185 8.34 5.20 -0.03
CA VAL A 185 9.20 4.56 -1.05
C VAL A 185 8.43 3.57 -1.91
N ILE A 186 7.46 2.83 -1.37
CA ILE A 186 6.62 1.92 -2.18
C ILE A 186 5.74 2.69 -3.16
N ASN A 187 5.34 3.94 -2.84
CA ASN A 187 4.57 4.77 -3.76
C ASN A 187 5.26 4.95 -5.12
N TYR A 188 6.60 4.99 -5.16
CA TYR A 188 7.34 5.04 -6.42
C TYR A 188 7.10 3.81 -7.30
N ALA A 189 6.93 2.63 -6.72
CA ALA A 189 6.59 1.42 -7.47
C ALA A 189 5.19 1.48 -8.05
N PHE A 190 4.22 1.97 -7.27
CA PHE A 190 2.85 2.18 -7.76
C PHE A 190 2.80 3.22 -8.88
N THR A 191 3.48 4.36 -8.74
CA THR A 191 3.54 5.37 -9.81
C THR A 191 4.33 4.86 -11.01
N HIS A 192 5.38 4.08 -10.82
CA HIS A 192 6.06 3.42 -11.93
C HIS A 192 5.12 2.45 -12.67
N LEU A 193 4.36 1.63 -11.95
CA LEU A 193 3.35 0.76 -12.55
C LEU A 193 2.30 1.55 -13.33
N PHE A 194 1.86 2.70 -12.83
CA PHE A 194 0.96 3.61 -13.54
C PHE A 194 1.54 4.08 -14.89
N THR A 195 2.86 4.29 -14.98
CA THR A 195 3.51 4.61 -16.27
C THR A 195 3.52 3.45 -17.27
N LEU A 196 3.42 2.21 -16.79
CA LEU A 196 3.32 1.02 -17.64
C LEU A 196 1.87 0.78 -18.08
N SER A 197 0.91 1.06 -17.21
CA SER A 197 -0.51 1.04 -17.51
C SER A 197 -1.31 1.78 -16.43
N ALA A 198 -2.24 2.63 -16.86
CA ALA A 198 -3.19 3.31 -15.97
C ALA A 198 -4.38 2.43 -15.56
N ASN A 199 -4.35 1.12 -15.86
CA ASN A 199 -5.40 0.20 -15.45
C ASN A 199 -5.33 -0.05 -13.94
N VAL A 200 -6.40 0.30 -13.21
CA VAL A 200 -6.46 0.21 -11.75
C VAL A 200 -6.37 -1.23 -11.23
N ILE A 201 -6.73 -2.24 -12.02
CA ILE A 201 -6.63 -3.65 -11.61
C ILE A 201 -5.19 -4.02 -11.23
N LEU A 202 -4.20 -3.47 -11.94
CA LEU A 202 -2.79 -3.78 -11.73
C LEU A 202 -2.23 -3.32 -10.37
N PRO A 203 -2.36 -2.05 -9.96
CA PRO A 203 -1.97 -1.65 -8.62
C PRO A 203 -2.77 -2.38 -7.54
N SER A 204 -4.02 -2.79 -7.79
CA SER A 204 -4.79 -3.60 -6.84
C SER A 204 -4.20 -5.00 -6.65
N ILE A 205 -3.80 -5.67 -7.73
CA ILE A 205 -3.05 -6.94 -7.65
C ILE A 205 -1.78 -6.75 -6.81
N MET A 206 -0.99 -5.71 -7.13
CA MET A 206 0.26 -5.41 -6.43
C MET A 206 0.02 -5.13 -4.95
N HIS A 207 -1.02 -4.37 -4.61
CA HIS A 207 -1.43 -4.05 -3.24
C HIS A 207 -1.80 -5.31 -2.47
N THR A 208 -2.66 -6.16 -3.01
CA THR A 208 -3.09 -7.40 -2.34
C THR A 208 -1.95 -8.37 -2.13
N LEU A 209 -1.08 -8.55 -3.12
CA LEU A 209 0.13 -9.36 -2.98
C LEU A 209 1.04 -8.78 -1.91
N TRP A 210 1.25 -7.46 -1.91
CA TRP A 210 2.05 -6.79 -0.90
C TRP A 210 1.50 -7.02 0.51
N ASN A 211 0.21 -6.84 0.75
CA ASN A 211 -0.35 -7.01 2.10
C ASN A 211 -0.35 -8.48 2.53
N ASN A 212 -0.88 -9.37 1.70
CA ASN A 212 -1.13 -10.75 2.11
C ASN A 212 0.15 -11.57 2.16
N VAL A 213 1.01 -11.47 1.16
CA VAL A 213 2.24 -12.26 1.11
C VAL A 213 3.25 -11.74 2.13
N ASN A 214 3.30 -10.42 2.37
CA ASN A 214 4.18 -9.87 3.40
C ASN A 214 3.78 -10.37 4.79
N ILE A 215 2.47 -10.37 5.12
CA ILE A 215 1.99 -10.96 6.38
C ILE A 215 2.27 -12.46 6.43
N ALA A 216 1.96 -13.20 5.36
CA ALA A 216 2.19 -14.65 5.30
C ALA A 216 3.64 -15.05 5.52
N VAL A 217 4.59 -14.26 4.99
CA VAL A 217 6.00 -14.60 4.98
C VAL A 217 6.77 -13.94 6.13
N LEU A 218 6.49 -12.68 6.45
CA LEU A 218 7.30 -11.84 7.34
C LEU A 218 6.56 -11.39 8.61
N GLY A 219 5.31 -11.84 8.81
CA GLY A 219 4.48 -11.55 9.97
C GLY A 219 3.70 -10.24 9.90
N ASP A 220 2.89 -9.98 10.91
CA ASP A 220 2.00 -8.80 11.03
C ASP A 220 2.67 -7.70 11.85
N THR A 221 3.04 -6.60 11.20
CA THR A 221 3.67 -5.42 11.84
C THR A 221 2.70 -4.60 12.68
N TYR A 222 1.42 -4.56 12.33
CA TYR A 222 0.43 -3.78 13.08
C TYR A 222 0.13 -4.42 14.43
N ARG A 223 0.12 -5.75 14.49
CA ARG A 223 -0.04 -6.51 15.75
C ARG A 223 1.27 -6.87 16.43
N ASN A 224 2.41 -6.51 15.84
CA ASN A 224 3.73 -6.98 16.27
C ASN A 224 3.84 -8.51 16.36
N ALA A 225 3.14 -9.23 15.49
CA ALA A 225 3.06 -10.68 15.55
C ALA A 225 4.04 -11.32 14.54
N SER A 226 4.97 -12.11 15.05
CA SER A 226 5.87 -12.91 14.22
C SER A 226 5.23 -14.27 13.93
N ASN A 227 4.26 -14.30 13.02
CA ASN A 227 3.43 -15.47 12.70
C ASN A 227 3.49 -15.88 11.23
N GLY A 228 4.46 -15.35 10.48
CA GLY A 228 4.72 -15.72 9.09
C GLY A 228 5.65 -16.92 8.95
N LEU A 229 6.02 -17.26 7.71
CA LEU A 229 7.02 -18.29 7.41
C LEU A 229 8.38 -18.01 8.06
N ILE A 230 8.78 -16.74 8.09
CA ILE A 230 10.02 -16.27 8.72
C ILE A 230 9.68 -15.66 10.07
N LEU A 231 10.16 -16.32 11.11
CA LEU A 231 10.02 -15.87 12.49
C LEU A 231 11.19 -14.96 12.86
N GLY A 232 10.92 -13.86 13.55
CA GLY A 232 11.91 -12.86 13.91
C GLY A 232 11.26 -11.53 14.33
N ARG A 233 12.08 -10.53 14.64
CA ARG A 233 11.57 -9.21 15.02
C ARG A 233 10.93 -8.54 13.80
N THR A 234 9.61 -8.39 13.78
CA THR A 234 8.85 -7.78 12.68
C THR A 234 9.40 -6.40 12.29
N LEU A 235 9.87 -5.62 13.27
CA LEU A 235 10.57 -4.35 13.06
C LEU A 235 11.78 -4.43 12.12
N LEU A 236 12.49 -5.56 12.13
CA LEU A 236 13.67 -5.77 11.30
C LEU A 236 13.29 -6.41 9.97
N ILE A 237 12.57 -7.53 10.04
CA ILE A 237 12.41 -8.45 8.91
C ILE A 237 11.27 -8.08 7.96
N ASN A 238 10.28 -7.31 8.43
CA ASN A 238 9.08 -7.07 7.66
C ASN A 238 9.30 -6.07 6.50
N GLY A 239 8.59 -6.28 5.39
CA GLY A 239 8.66 -5.40 4.22
C GLY A 239 8.10 -3.99 4.44
N GLN A 240 7.37 -3.74 5.52
CA GLN A 240 6.94 -2.39 5.93
C GLN A 240 7.88 -1.76 6.97
N CYS A 241 8.95 -2.45 7.35
CA CYS A 241 9.92 -1.98 8.34
C CYS A 241 11.34 -2.00 7.76
N LEU A 242 12.37 -2.27 8.57
CA LEU A 242 13.76 -1.95 8.22
C LEU A 242 14.22 -2.54 6.87
N PHE A 243 14.12 -3.86 6.67
CA PHE A 243 14.56 -4.48 5.41
C PHE A 243 13.74 -4.04 4.23
N GLY A 244 12.43 -3.94 4.41
CA GLY A 244 11.53 -3.39 3.41
C GLY A 244 11.93 -2.00 2.96
N VAL A 245 12.17 -1.09 3.91
CA VAL A 245 12.64 0.27 3.65
C VAL A 245 13.93 0.25 2.84
N ILE A 246 14.90 -0.60 3.20
CA ILE A 246 16.17 -0.70 2.46
C ILE A 246 15.92 -1.10 1.00
N PHE A 247 15.23 -2.23 0.75
CA PHE A 247 15.04 -2.74 -0.60
C PHE A 247 14.10 -1.87 -1.46
N LEU A 248 13.02 -1.37 -0.86
CA LEU A 248 12.12 -0.43 -1.52
C LEU A 248 12.82 0.89 -1.87
N SER A 249 13.73 1.37 -1.01
CA SER A 249 14.49 2.61 -1.27
C SER A 249 15.41 2.47 -2.47
N ILE A 250 16.05 1.31 -2.66
CA ILE A 250 16.89 1.03 -3.84
C ILE A 250 16.07 1.20 -5.12
N PHE A 251 14.87 0.60 -5.16
CA PHE A 251 13.98 0.77 -6.31
C PHE A 251 13.47 2.22 -6.44
N ALA A 252 13.12 2.87 -5.33
CA ALA A 252 12.63 4.25 -5.34
C ALA A 252 13.66 5.23 -5.94
N VAL A 253 14.95 5.05 -5.65
CA VAL A 253 16.03 5.85 -6.27
C VAL A 253 16.07 5.67 -7.78
N TYR A 254 15.99 4.42 -8.26
CA TYR A 254 15.92 4.12 -9.69
C TYR A 254 14.67 4.74 -10.33
N ALA A 255 13.50 4.52 -9.73
CA ALA A 255 12.22 5.02 -10.21
C ALA A 255 12.22 6.55 -10.27
N HIS A 256 12.71 7.24 -9.24
CA HIS A 256 12.80 8.71 -9.20
C HIS A 256 13.57 9.29 -10.38
N ARG A 257 14.73 8.69 -10.71
CA ARG A 257 15.53 9.09 -11.88
C ARG A 257 14.79 8.85 -13.20
N ARG A 258 13.99 7.79 -13.27
CA ARG A 258 13.18 7.48 -14.46
C ARG A 258 12.00 8.44 -14.61
N LEU A 259 11.27 8.74 -13.54
CA LEU A 259 10.15 9.70 -13.56
C LEU A 259 10.63 11.11 -13.94
N LEU A 260 11.83 11.47 -13.52
CA LEU A 260 12.53 12.68 -13.95
C LEU A 260 12.68 12.77 -15.48
N LYS A 261 13.23 11.72 -16.11
CA LYS A 261 13.44 11.67 -17.56
C LYS A 261 12.13 11.75 -18.35
N ILE A 262 11.07 11.10 -17.86
CA ILE A 262 9.74 11.16 -18.49
C ILE A 262 9.13 12.56 -18.36
N SER A 263 9.42 13.27 -17.27
CA SER A 263 8.90 14.63 -17.03
C SER A 263 9.62 15.70 -17.85
N SER A 264 10.80 15.40 -18.39
CA SER A 264 11.63 16.32 -19.19
C SER A 264 11.54 16.07 -20.70
N ALA A 265 10.80 15.04 -21.12
CA ALA A 265 10.55 14.69 -22.53
C ALA A 265 9.16 15.20 -22.93
#